data_AF-A0A0M4PXG3-F1
#
_entry.id   AF-A0A0M4PXG3-F1
#
_cell.length_a   1.000
_cell.length_b   1.000
_cell.length_c   1.000
_cell.angle_alpha   90.00
_cell.angle_beta   90.00
_cell.angle_gamma   90.00
#
_symmetry.space_group_name_H-M   'P 1'
#
loop_
_entity.id
_entity.type
_entity.pdbx_description
1 polymer ?
#
loop_
_entity_poly.entity_id
_entity_poly.type
_entity_poly.pdbx_seq_one_letter_code
_entity_poly.pdbx_strand_id
1 'polypeptide(L)' 'MTDIATDEDTVTLTITGRSGSWLVSGVLGREPLPLKGLDDGALAEMLWAMLPVAPSAAHGPAYPAPAPGRRHPG' A
#
# COMPACT_ATOMS: atom_id res chain seq x y z
N MET A 1 21.54 9.85 3.56
CA MET A 1 20.46 9.03 4.12
C MET A 1 19.53 10.00 4.84
N THR A 2 18.39 10.30 4.25
CA THR A 2 17.40 11.22 4.82
C THR A 2 16.78 10.50 6.01
N ASP A 3 16.81 11.12 7.19
CA ASP A 3 16.21 10.55 8.37
C ASP A 3 14.68 10.62 8.21
N ILE A 4 14.06 9.47 7.93
CA ILE A 4 12.63 9.34 7.67
C ILE A 4 11.82 9.86 8.88
N ALA A 5 12.35 9.76 10.10
CA ALA A 5 11.66 10.28 11.29
C ALA A 5 11.62 11.82 11.37
N THR A 6 12.42 12.52 10.56
CA THR A 6 12.42 14.00 10.47
C THR A 6 11.74 14.56 9.22
N ASP A 7 11.31 13.69 8.31
CA ASP A 7 10.60 14.06 7.10
C ASP A 7 9.16 14.46 7.45
N GLU A 8 8.73 15.65 7.02
CA GLU A 8 7.43 16.21 7.41
C GLU A 8 6.25 15.40 6.83
N ASP A 9 6.48 14.64 5.76
CA ASP A 9 5.47 13.80 5.10
C ASP A 9 5.46 12.36 5.63
N THR A 10 6.31 12.05 6.62
CA THR A 10 6.35 10.71 7.20
C THR A 10 5.29 10.53 8.28
N VAL A 11 4.46 9.49 8.12
CA VAL A 11 3.55 9.02 9.15
C VAL A 11 4.17 7.87 9.94
N THR A 12 4.19 8.01 11.27
CA THR A 12 4.54 6.91 12.19
C THR A 12 3.31 6.55 12.99
N LEU A 13 2.89 5.28 12.94
CA LEU A 13 1.73 4.78 13.68
C LEU A 13 2.16 3.74 14.72
N THR A 14 1.56 3.83 15.90
CA THR A 14 1.62 2.78 16.92
C THR A 14 0.23 2.15 17.04
N ILE A 15 0.18 0.84 16.86
CA ILE A 15 -1.06 0.06 16.92
C ILE A 15 -0.93 -0.92 18.09
N THR A 16 -1.80 -0.80 19.08
CA THR A 16 -1.78 -1.66 20.28
C THR A 16 -3.18 -2.19 20.52
N GLY A 17 -3.30 -3.49 20.80
CA GLY A 17 -4.60 -4.07 21.09
C GLY A 17 -4.65 -5.58 20.93
N ARG A 18 -5.88 -6.07 20.82
CA ARG A 18 -6.24 -7.47 20.57
C ARG A 18 -7.38 -7.49 19.55
N SER A 19 -7.61 -8.63 18.90
CA SER A 19 -8.77 -8.77 18.01
C SER A 19 -10.07 -8.35 18.72
N GLY A 20 -10.86 -7.57 17.99
CA GLY A 20 -12.07 -6.88 18.42
C GLY A 20 -11.85 -5.54 19.12
N SER A 21 -10.61 -5.14 19.46
CA SER A 21 -10.34 -3.87 20.15
C SER A 21 -8.90 -3.39 19.95
N TRP A 22 -8.77 -2.34 19.15
CA TRP A 22 -7.50 -1.73 18.78
C TRP A 22 -7.45 -0.25 19.16
N LEU A 23 -6.27 0.20 19.56
CA LEU A 23 -5.92 1.60 19.74
C LEU A 23 -4.84 1.97 18.74
N VAL A 24 -5.08 3.04 17.99
CA VAL A 24 -4.14 3.60 17.00
C VAL A 24 -3.78 5.01 17.41
N SER A 25 -2.49 5.26 17.60
CA SER A 25 -1.91 6.59 17.78
C SER A 25 -0.82 6.82 16.74
N GLY A 26 -0.38 8.06 16.56
CA GLY A 26 0.69 8.34 15.64
C GLY A 26 1.14 9.79 15.60
N VAL A 27 2.11 10.04 14.73
CA VAL A 27 2.66 11.37 14.44
C VAL A 27 2.81 11.49 12.93
N LEU A 28 2.41 12.64 12.36
CA LEU A 28 2.72 13.04 10.99
C LEU A 28 3.79 14.13 11.04
N GLY A 29 5.01 13.80 10.61
CA GLY A 29 6.19 14.64 10.81
C GLY A 29 6.42 14.90 12.31
N ARG A 30 5.91 16.03 12.80
CA ARG A 30 5.96 16.44 14.22
C ARG A 30 4.58 16.65 14.85
N GLU A 31 3.51 16.52 14.08
CA GLU A 31 2.14 16.76 14.54
C GLU A 31 1.55 15.47 15.13
N PRO A 32 1.14 15.47 16.41
CA PRO A 32 0.51 14.30 17.00
C PRO A 32 -0.89 14.08 16.44
N LEU A 33 -1.17 12.84 16.03
CA LEU A 33 -2.49 12.43 15.58
C LEU A 33 -3.36 12.00 16.78
N PRO A 34 -4.67 12.27 16.74
CA PRO A 34 -5.58 11.88 17.82
C PRO A 34 -5.64 10.36 17.96
N LEU A 35 -5.62 9.89 19.21
CA LEU A 35 -5.83 8.47 19.54
C LEU A 35 -7.22 8.02 19.06
N LYS A 36 -7.27 6.92 18.30
CA LYS A 36 -8.52 6.33 17.82
C LYS A 36 -8.66 4.88 18.28
N GLY A 37 -9.86 4.54 18.74
CA GLY A 37 -10.27 3.15 18.97
C GLY A 37 -10.91 2.58 17.71
N LEU A 38 -10.50 1.37 17.30
CA LEU A 38 -10.99 0.69 16.09
C LEU A 38 -11.37 -0.77 16.40
N ASP A 39 -12.38 -1.27 15.70
CA ASP A 39 -12.64 -2.71 15.58
C ASP A 39 -11.75 -3.34 14.48
N ASP A 40 -11.86 -4.66 14.30
CA ASP A 40 -11.03 -5.42 13.35
C ASP A 40 -11.22 -4.97 11.90
N GLY A 41 -12.46 -4.68 11.49
CA GLY A 41 -12.77 -4.27 10.12
C GLY A 41 -12.23 -2.87 9.85
N ALA A 42 -12.49 -1.93 10.76
CA ALA A 42 -12.02 -0.56 10.63
C ALA A 42 -10.49 -0.46 10.64
N LEU A 43 -9.80 -1.29 11.43
CA LEU A 43 -8.35 -1.39 11.39
C LEU A 43 -7.84 -1.93 10.05
N ALA A 44 -8.47 -2.99 9.54
CA ALA A 44 -8.09 -3.58 8.25
C ALA A 44 -8.25 -2.56 7.10
N GLU A 45 -9.39 -1.87 7.02
CA GLU A 45 -9.63 -0.84 6.01
C GLU A 45 -8.60 0.30 6.08
N MET A 46 -8.25 0.75 7.29
CA MET A 46 -7.21 1.76 7.50
C MET A 46 -5.85 1.28 6.97
N LEU A 47 -5.44 0.05 7.32
CA LEU A 47 -4.17 -0.52 6.84
C LEU A 47 -4.16 -0.65 5.32
N TRP A 48 -5.25 -1.14 4.73
CA TRP A 48 -5.38 -1.25 3.28
C TRP A 48 -5.29 0.09 2.56
N ALA A 49 -5.88 1.15 3.11
CA ALA A 49 -5.81 2.49 2.54
C ALA A 49 -4.39 3.10 2.59
N MET A 50 -3.53 2.64 3.51
CA MET A 50 -2.15 3.13 3.64
C MET A 50 -1.13 2.35 2.82
N LEU A 51 -1.47 1.11 2.43
CA LEU A 51 -0.58 0.32 1.60
C LEU A 51 -0.53 0.92 0.20
N PRO A 52 0.67 1.09 -0.40
CA PRO A 52 0.76 1.48 -1.80
C PRO A 52 0.04 0.43 -2.63
N VAL A 53 -0.98 0.86 -3.37
CA VAL A 53 -1.60 0.01 -4.39
C VAL A 53 -0.51 -0.32 -5.39
N ALA A 54 -0.13 -1.60 -5.47
CA ALA A 54 0.80 -2.04 -6.50
C ALA A 54 0.25 -1.54 -7.84
N PRO A 55 1.04 -0.82 -8.67
CA PRO A 55 0.58 -0.46 -10.01
C PRO A 55 0.17 -1.76 -10.69
N SER A 56 -1.14 -1.89 -10.94
CA SER A 56 -1.70 -3.08 -11.55
C SER A 56 -0.89 -3.40 -12.80
N ALA A 57 -0.36 -4.62 -12.90
CA ALA A 57 0.39 -5.11 -14.05
C ALA A 57 -0.51 -5.29 -15.30
N ALA A 58 -1.45 -4.37 -15.52
CA ALA A 58 -2.34 -4.31 -16.67
C ALA A 58 -1.67 -3.72 -17.92
N HIS A 59 -0.33 -3.80 -18.00
CA HIS A 59 0.42 -3.77 -19.24
C HIS A 59 1.31 -5.00 -19.26
N GLY A 60 0.70 -6.18 -19.41
CA GLY A 60 1.43 -7.36 -19.86
C GLY A 60 2.17 -7.02 -21.15
N PRO A 61 3.32 -7.64 -21.43
CA PRO A 61 4.05 -7.38 -22.67
C PRO A 61 3.08 -7.58 -23.83
N ALA A 62 2.92 -6.57 -24.67
CA ALA A 62 2.25 -6.73 -25.94
C ALA A 62 2.94 -7.91 -26.63
N TYR A 63 2.25 -9.04 -26.71
CA TYR A 63 2.73 -10.20 -27.43
C TYR A 63 3.05 -9.70 -28.84
N PRO A 64 4.30 -9.78 -29.32
CA PRO A 64 4.60 -9.30 -30.65
C PRO A 64 3.72 -10.12 -31.62
N ALA A 65 2.97 -9.41 -32.47
CA ALA A 65 2.13 -10.05 -33.47
C ALA A 65 2.95 -11.11 -34.23
N PRO A 66 2.41 -12.32 -34.46
CA PRO A 66 3.14 -13.34 -35.20
C PRO A 66 3.53 -12.78 -36.58
N ALA A 67 4.82 -12.88 -36.91
CA ALA A 67 5.34 -12.41 -38.18
C ALA A 67 4.60 -13.10 -39.35
N PRO A 68 4.23 -12.36 -40.42
CA PRO A 68 3.50 -12.94 -41.52
C PRO A 68 4.44 -13.84 -42.34
N GLY A 69 4.19 -15.15 -42.28
CA GLY A 69 4.50 -16.06 -43.38
C GLY A 69 5.60 -17.09 -43.15
N ARG A 70 5.19 -18.36 -43.14
CA ARG A 70 5.90 -19.41 -43.88
C ARG A 70 4.87 -20.23 -44.63
N ARG A 71 4.84 -20.09 -45.96
CA ARG A 71 4.19 -21.09 -46.83
C ARG A 71 4.95 -22.40 -46.66
N HIS A 72 4.25 -23.45 -46.24
CA HIS A 72 4.75 -24.81 -46.26
C HIS A 72 4.71 -25.32 -47.72
N PRO A 73 5.77 -25.94 -48.25
CA PRO A 73 5.64 -26.77 -49.44
C PRO A 73 5.14 -28.14 -49.01
N GLY A 74 4.08 -28.60 -49.64
CA GLY A 74 3.47 -29.92 -49.52
C GLY A 74 2.50 -30.11 -50.68
#